data_AF-A0A1G3IHR4-F1
#
_entry.id   AF-A0A1G3IHR4-F1
#
_cell.length_a   1.000
_cell.length_b   1.000
_cell.length_c   1.000
_cell.angle_alpha   90.00
_cell.angle_beta   90.00
_cell.angle_gamma   90.00
#
_symmetry.space_group_name_H-M   'P 1'
#
loop_
_entity.id
_entity.type
_entity.pdbx_description
1 polymer ?
#
loop_
_entity_poly.entity_id
_entity_poly.type
_entity_poly.pdbx_seq_one_letter_code
_entity_poly.pdbx_strand_id
1 'polypeptide(L)'
;MQRTLIWDLPTRLFHWTLALSFAGAWLTSDGDQWRAIHVFLGYLMLALVGFRLLWGFAGSHFSRFASFWFGPKEALIYLQQVASGRAQRHVGHNPTGSLAIYILLALAMVVGVTGVLTLGGDEQQGIAAGWASFAQIQTIKKLHDLCATLMLLVVMGHITGVVVESVLHKENLARSMVTGTKLADADTPVAKPHTGVALLMLLLITGFALWWFDYAIDRQLDSQPGQVESVADNNEPRVKFVGRQLPDNAQWRNECGSCHAVFYPALLPARSWQKIMAEQSQHFGTDLGLDASTSAAVLAFMTANAADQHNTEAAFKIEQSIPRDATPLRITETPYWLHKHQEIAAADWASALVKSKSNCAACHSDADKGTFEDAAMQIPGPALTKP
;
A
#
# COMPACT_ATOMS: atom_id res chain seq x y z
N MET A 1 -42.07 -4.75 24.70
CA MET A 1 -40.96 -4.36 23.80
C MET A 1 -41.50 -3.54 22.64
N GLN A 2 -40.81 -2.46 22.28
CA GLN A 2 -41.09 -1.57 21.16
C GLN A 2 -39.85 -1.44 20.26
N ARG A 3 -40.03 -0.98 19.02
CA ARG A 3 -38.92 -0.77 18.08
C ARG A 3 -38.22 0.55 18.42
N THR A 4 -36.99 0.47 18.90
CA THR A 4 -36.19 1.61 19.35
C THR A 4 -34.97 1.81 18.46
N LEU A 5 -34.64 3.06 18.14
CA LEU A 5 -33.39 3.41 17.44
C LEU A 5 -32.22 3.31 18.43
N ILE A 6 -31.33 2.34 18.18
CA ILE A 6 -30.14 2.06 19.00
C ILE A 6 -28.89 2.64 18.35
N TRP A 7 -28.73 2.43 17.03
CA TRP A 7 -27.56 2.88 16.29
C TRP A 7 -27.90 4.12 15.46
N ASP A 8 -27.22 5.22 15.78
CA ASP A 8 -27.33 6.46 15.01
C ASP A 8 -26.80 6.29 13.56
N LEU A 9 -27.16 7.21 12.67
CA LEU A 9 -26.77 7.11 11.26
C LEU A 9 -25.25 7.23 11.05
N PRO A 10 -24.52 8.15 11.71
CA PRO A 10 -23.06 8.24 11.60
C PRO A 10 -22.33 6.95 12.01
N THR A 11 -22.76 6.29 13.09
CA THR A 11 -22.16 5.03 13.54
C THR A 11 -22.38 3.91 12.54
N ARG A 12 -23.57 3.86 11.92
CA ARG A 12 -23.87 2.88 10.86
C ARG A 12 -23.06 3.11 9.59
N LEU A 13 -22.97 4.37 9.16
CA LEU A 13 -22.15 4.74 8.02
C LEU A 13 -20.68 4.40 8.28
N PHE A 14 -20.15 4.81 9.44
CA PHE A 14 -18.80 4.45 9.87
C PHE A 14 -18.56 2.94 9.79
N HIS A 15 -19.45 2.13 10.39
CA HIS A 15 -19.26 0.68 10.47
C HIS A 15 -19.18 0.04 9.08
N TRP A 16 -20.15 0.31 8.21
CA TRP A 16 -20.18 -0.31 6.89
C TRP A 16 -19.08 0.22 5.97
N THR A 17 -18.77 1.52 6.03
CA THR A 17 -17.64 2.05 5.26
C THR A 17 -16.32 1.47 5.76
N LEU A 18 -16.10 1.37 7.08
CA LEU A 18 -14.88 0.75 7.63
C LEU A 18 -14.76 -0.72 7.20
N ALA A 19 -15.84 -1.50 7.30
CA ALA A 19 -15.85 -2.90 6.92
C ALA A 19 -15.56 -3.09 5.42
N LEU A 20 -16.19 -2.28 4.56
CA LEU A 20 -15.95 -2.31 3.11
C LEU A 20 -14.54 -1.82 2.77
N SER A 21 -14.03 -0.80 3.45
CA SER A 21 -12.66 -0.30 3.28
C SER A 21 -11.63 -1.37 3.62
N PHE A 22 -11.79 -2.04 4.78
CA PHE A 22 -10.88 -3.12 5.16
C PHE A 22 -10.95 -4.30 4.19
N ALA A 23 -12.16 -4.73 3.83
CA ALA A 23 -12.34 -5.84 2.89
C ALA A 23 -11.74 -5.53 1.51
N GLY A 24 -11.99 -4.33 0.98
CA GLY A 24 -11.40 -3.87 -0.28
C GLY A 24 -9.88 -3.78 -0.19
N ALA A 25 -9.35 -3.17 0.88
CA ALA A 25 -7.90 -3.04 1.07
C ALA A 25 -7.21 -4.39 1.15
N TRP A 26 -7.83 -5.36 1.84
CA TRP A 26 -7.33 -6.75 1.89
C TRP A 26 -7.34 -7.42 0.52
N LEU A 27 -8.41 -7.26 -0.27
CA LEU A 27 -8.49 -7.85 -1.61
C LEU A 27 -7.52 -7.20 -2.61
N THR A 28 -7.14 -5.95 -2.36
CA THR A 28 -6.18 -5.20 -3.19
C THR A 28 -4.78 -5.14 -2.59
N SER A 29 -4.48 -5.94 -1.55
CA SER A 29 -3.14 -5.93 -0.93
C SER A 29 -2.07 -6.50 -1.86
N ASP A 30 -2.48 -7.41 -2.75
CA ASP A 30 -1.59 -8.15 -3.62
C ASP A 30 -1.56 -7.49 -5.00
N GLY A 31 -0.40 -6.93 -5.37
CA GLY A 31 -0.13 -6.39 -6.69
C GLY A 31 -0.17 -4.86 -6.79
N ASP A 32 0.80 -4.30 -7.50
CA ASP A 32 1.02 -2.84 -7.58
C ASP A 32 -0.05 -2.12 -8.39
N GLN A 33 -0.69 -2.82 -9.32
CA GLN A 33 -1.82 -2.31 -10.11
C GLN A 33 -3.03 -1.90 -9.26
N TRP A 34 -3.21 -2.51 -8.07
CA TRP A 34 -4.31 -2.20 -7.17
C TRP A 34 -3.91 -1.29 -6.01
N ARG A 35 -2.64 -0.89 -5.95
CA ARG A 35 -2.07 -0.10 -4.86
C ARG A 35 -2.79 1.22 -4.64
N ALA A 36 -3.19 1.89 -5.71
CA ALA A 36 -3.94 3.14 -5.62
C ALA A 36 -5.25 2.98 -4.82
N ILE A 37 -5.94 1.86 -5.02
CA ILE A 37 -7.17 1.51 -4.31
C ILE A 37 -6.84 1.10 -2.88
N HIS A 38 -5.83 0.24 -2.67
CA HIS A 38 -5.40 -0.18 -1.34
C HIS A 38 -5.07 1.03 -0.44
N VAL A 39 -4.26 1.95 -0.95
CA VAL A 39 -3.83 3.16 -0.23
C VAL A 39 -5.02 4.09 0.05
N PHE A 40 -5.91 4.32 -0.94
CA PHE A 40 -7.14 5.08 -0.73
C PHE A 40 -7.97 4.51 0.42
N LEU A 41 -8.22 3.20 0.42
CA LEU A 41 -9.02 2.53 1.42
C LEU A 41 -8.33 2.56 2.80
N GLY A 42 -7.01 2.48 2.84
CA GLY A 42 -6.20 2.66 4.05
C GLY A 42 -6.32 4.06 4.66
N TYR A 43 -6.19 5.11 3.84
CA TYR A 43 -6.39 6.50 4.28
C TYR A 43 -7.83 6.73 4.77
N LEU A 44 -8.81 6.24 4.02
CA LEU A 44 -10.22 6.32 4.40
C LEU A 44 -10.47 5.61 5.73
N MET A 45 -9.90 4.41 5.92
CA MET A 45 -9.99 3.65 7.17
C MET A 45 -9.40 4.45 8.34
N LEU A 46 -8.21 5.03 8.19
CA LEU A 46 -7.54 5.82 9.22
C LEU A 46 -8.36 7.07 9.61
N ALA A 47 -8.91 7.78 8.62
CA ALA A 47 -9.78 8.92 8.86
C ALA A 47 -11.08 8.52 9.59
N LEU A 48 -11.69 7.39 9.20
CA LEU A 48 -12.87 6.84 9.86
C LEU A 48 -12.59 6.46 11.32
N VAL A 49 -11.44 5.86 11.62
CA VAL A 49 -11.04 5.56 13.00
C VAL A 49 -10.90 6.86 13.80
N GLY A 50 -10.25 7.89 13.25
CA GLY A 50 -10.19 9.22 13.86
C GLY A 50 -11.57 9.78 14.19
N PHE A 51 -12.50 9.74 13.22
CA PHE A 51 -13.90 10.09 13.45
C PHE A 51 -14.53 9.27 14.57
N ARG A 52 -14.35 7.94 14.57
CA ARG A 52 -14.98 7.05 15.55
C ARG A 52 -14.51 7.31 16.97
N LEU A 53 -13.22 7.64 17.14
CA LEU A 53 -12.66 8.01 18.43
C LEU A 53 -13.33 9.28 18.96
N LEU A 54 -13.50 10.32 18.13
CA LEU A 54 -14.22 11.54 18.51
C LEU A 54 -15.72 11.29 18.77
N TRP A 55 -16.38 10.54 17.88
CA TRP A 55 -17.79 10.18 18.00
C TRP A 55 -18.07 9.29 19.21
N GLY A 56 -17.08 8.54 19.69
CA GLY A 56 -17.17 7.74 20.91
C GLY A 56 -17.27 8.55 22.20
N PHE A 57 -17.08 9.86 22.15
CA PHE A 57 -17.35 10.76 23.27
C PHE A 57 -18.60 11.62 23.04
N ALA A 58 -18.82 12.09 21.81
CA ALA A 58 -19.87 13.07 21.48
C ALA A 58 -21.17 12.47 20.90
N GLY A 59 -21.16 11.22 20.45
CA GLY A 59 -22.28 10.59 19.75
C GLY A 59 -23.48 10.24 20.62
N SER A 60 -24.46 9.53 20.02
CA SER A 60 -25.64 9.04 20.75
C SER A 60 -25.28 8.06 21.87
N HIS A 61 -26.24 7.79 22.78
CA HIS A 61 -26.05 6.98 23.98
C HIS A 61 -25.19 5.72 23.75
N PHE A 62 -25.59 4.86 22.82
CA PHE A 62 -24.93 3.58 22.50
C PHE A 62 -23.66 3.70 21.65
N SER A 63 -23.40 4.87 21.09
CA SER A 63 -22.19 5.16 20.31
C SER A 63 -21.01 5.53 21.23
N ARG A 64 -21.30 5.98 22.45
CA ARG A 64 -20.28 6.44 23.41
C ARG A 64 -19.59 5.27 24.10
N PHE A 65 -18.27 5.34 24.25
CA PHE A 65 -17.46 4.29 24.87
C PHE A 65 -17.90 3.98 26.31
N ALA A 66 -18.37 4.99 27.05
CA ALA A 66 -18.89 4.81 28.40
C ALA A 66 -20.10 3.87 28.48
N SER A 67 -20.88 3.73 27.41
CA SER A 67 -22.08 2.88 27.39
C SER A 67 -21.78 1.38 27.20
N PHE A 68 -20.53 1.03 26.87
CA PHE A 68 -20.14 -0.34 26.58
C PHE A 68 -18.74 -0.70 27.09
N TRP A 69 -18.32 -0.03 28.16
CA TRP A 69 -17.05 -0.27 28.82
C TRP A 69 -17.10 -1.56 29.65
N PHE A 70 -16.64 -2.65 29.04
CA PHE A 70 -16.51 -3.95 29.69
C PHE A 70 -15.05 -4.39 29.75
N GLY A 71 -14.65 -5.00 30.86
CA GLY A 71 -13.30 -5.53 31.06
C GLY A 71 -13.07 -6.88 30.38
N PRO A 72 -11.80 -7.31 30.18
CA PRO A 72 -11.48 -8.61 29.57
C PRO A 72 -12.08 -9.81 30.32
N LYS A 73 -12.18 -9.72 31.66
CA LYS A 73 -12.80 -10.77 32.49
C LYS A 73 -14.30 -10.92 32.21
N GLU A 74 -15.02 -9.82 32.03
CA GLU A 74 -16.45 -9.83 31.72
C GLU A 74 -16.70 -10.40 30.33
N ALA A 75 -15.85 -10.05 29.35
CA ALA A 75 -15.88 -10.65 28.02
C ALA A 75 -15.67 -12.18 28.08
N LEU A 76 -14.70 -12.65 28.87
CA LEU A 76 -14.44 -14.09 29.00
C LEU A 76 -15.62 -14.82 29.67
N ILE A 77 -16.17 -14.26 30.74
CA ILE A 77 -17.36 -14.82 31.42
C ILE A 77 -18.54 -14.86 30.44
N TYR A 78 -18.78 -13.78 29.70
CA TYR A 78 -19.86 -13.72 28.72
C TYR A 78 -19.66 -14.76 27.61
N LEU A 79 -18.43 -14.94 27.12
CA LEU A 79 -18.12 -15.97 26.12
C LEU A 79 -18.45 -17.39 26.61
N GLN A 80 -18.15 -17.69 27.88
CA GLN A 80 -18.53 -18.97 28.51
C GLN A 80 -20.05 -19.12 28.63
N GLN A 81 -20.77 -18.03 28.91
CA GLN A 81 -22.23 -18.04 28.92
C GLN A 81 -22.83 -18.25 27.53
N VAL A 82 -22.23 -17.66 26.49
CA VAL A 82 -22.62 -17.91 25.08
C VAL A 82 -22.42 -19.39 24.74
N ALA A 83 -21.25 -19.95 25.07
CA ALA A 83 -20.94 -21.36 24.82
C ALA A 83 -21.88 -22.33 25.55
N SER A 84 -22.42 -21.93 26.71
CA SER A 84 -23.40 -22.72 27.46
C SER A 84 -24.87 -22.39 27.13
N GLY A 85 -25.12 -21.49 26.16
CA GLY A 85 -26.47 -21.07 25.76
C GLY A 85 -27.24 -20.26 26.81
N ARG A 86 -26.52 -19.69 27.80
CA ARG A 86 -27.09 -18.95 28.95
C ARG A 86 -26.78 -17.45 28.92
N ALA A 87 -26.16 -16.96 27.84
CA ALA A 87 -25.83 -15.55 27.73
C ALA A 87 -27.07 -14.66 27.84
N GLN A 88 -26.94 -13.57 28.58
CA GLN A 88 -28.00 -12.57 28.69
C GLN A 88 -28.03 -11.66 27.46
N ARG A 89 -29.23 -11.36 26.99
CA ARG A 89 -29.43 -10.46 25.86
C ARG A 89 -29.04 -9.02 26.25
N HIS A 90 -28.19 -8.39 25.43
CA HIS A 90 -27.83 -6.97 25.56
C HIS A 90 -28.42 -6.15 24.42
N VAL A 91 -29.07 -5.02 24.74
CA VAL A 91 -29.68 -4.14 23.72
C VAL A 91 -28.62 -3.40 22.90
N GLY A 92 -27.60 -2.85 23.58
CA GLY A 92 -26.45 -2.20 22.95
C GLY A 92 -25.37 -3.21 22.55
N HIS A 93 -24.16 -3.00 23.05
CA HIS A 93 -23.05 -3.95 22.92
C HIS A 93 -23.06 -4.94 24.08
N ASN A 94 -22.69 -6.19 23.79
CA ASN A 94 -22.38 -7.19 24.81
C ASN A 94 -20.87 -7.15 25.16
N PRO A 95 -20.44 -7.77 26.29
CA PRO A 95 -19.05 -7.71 26.72
C PRO A 95 -18.01 -8.19 25.70
N THR A 96 -18.28 -9.31 25.00
CA THR A 96 -17.37 -9.83 23.96
C THR A 96 -17.29 -8.94 22.73
N GLY A 97 -18.43 -8.40 22.29
CA GLY A 97 -18.53 -7.49 21.15
C GLY A 97 -17.84 -6.16 21.44
N SER A 98 -17.97 -5.64 22.65
CA SER A 98 -17.22 -4.44 23.08
C SER A 98 -15.72 -4.64 23.03
N LEU A 99 -15.22 -5.77 23.55
CA LEU A 99 -13.79 -6.09 23.48
C LEU A 99 -13.30 -6.17 22.03
N ALA A 100 -14.07 -6.84 21.16
CA ALA A 100 -13.76 -6.91 19.73
C ALA A 100 -13.67 -5.51 19.09
N ILE A 101 -14.57 -4.58 19.43
CA ILE A 101 -14.52 -3.20 18.91
C ILE A 101 -13.24 -2.50 19.33
N TYR A 102 -12.82 -2.59 20.59
CA TYR A 102 -11.58 -1.96 21.04
C TYR A 102 -10.34 -2.53 20.34
N ILE A 103 -10.28 -3.86 20.19
CA ILE A 103 -9.20 -4.53 19.47
C ILE A 103 -9.18 -4.09 18.00
N LEU A 104 -10.32 -4.09 17.32
CA LEU A 104 -10.43 -3.68 15.92
C LEU A 104 -10.07 -2.20 15.72
N LEU A 105 -10.48 -1.30 16.61
CA LEU A 105 -10.09 0.11 16.52
C LEU A 105 -8.60 0.32 16.74
N ALA A 106 -7.99 -0.40 17.70
CA ALA A 106 -6.56 -0.34 17.94
C ALA A 106 -5.78 -0.89 16.74
N LEU A 107 -6.16 -2.06 16.23
CA LEU A 107 -5.52 -2.65 15.05
C LEU A 107 -5.69 -1.77 13.81
N ALA A 108 -6.89 -1.24 13.55
CA ALA A 108 -7.14 -0.36 12.41
C ALA A 108 -6.31 0.93 12.50
N MET A 109 -6.13 1.49 13.71
CA MET A 109 -5.22 2.62 13.93
C MET A 109 -3.77 2.25 13.60
N VAL A 110 -3.28 1.12 14.13
CA VAL A 110 -1.90 0.67 13.90
C VAL A 110 -1.67 0.40 12.42
N VAL A 111 -2.53 -0.39 11.77
CA VAL A 111 -2.46 -0.70 10.33
C VAL A 111 -2.53 0.57 9.48
N GLY A 112 -3.42 1.50 9.80
CA GLY A 112 -3.51 2.77 9.09
C GLY A 112 -2.23 3.60 9.21
N VAL A 113 -1.70 3.77 10.42
CA VAL A 113 -0.47 4.55 10.66
C VAL A 113 0.75 3.87 10.03
N THR A 114 0.93 2.58 10.21
CA THR A 114 2.05 1.85 9.59
C THR A 114 1.93 1.86 8.07
N GLY A 115 0.73 1.80 7.50
CA GLY A 115 0.52 1.91 6.05
C GLY A 115 0.97 3.26 5.49
N VAL A 116 0.67 4.37 6.19
CA VAL A 116 1.16 5.70 5.80
C VAL A 116 2.69 5.78 5.84
N LEU A 117 3.31 5.21 6.87
CA LEU A 117 4.77 5.19 7.00
C LEU A 117 5.43 4.29 5.94
N THR A 118 4.85 3.12 5.65
CA THR A 118 5.33 2.21 4.61
C THR A 118 5.27 2.88 3.24
N LEU A 119 4.15 3.51 2.89
CA LEU A 119 4.07 4.30 1.65
C LEU A 119 5.10 5.43 1.62
N GLY A 120 5.29 6.12 2.75
CA GLY A 120 6.25 7.22 2.88
C GLY A 120 7.71 6.81 2.68
N GLY A 121 8.09 5.59 3.03
CA GLY A 121 9.49 5.22 2.98
C GLY A 121 9.86 4.17 1.93
N ASP A 122 8.98 3.20 1.62
CA ASP A 122 9.22 2.27 0.49
C ASP A 122 9.03 3.04 -0.83
N GLU A 123 7.93 3.79 -0.96
CA GLU A 123 7.59 4.49 -2.21
C GLU A 123 8.05 5.96 -2.22
N GLN A 124 8.54 6.49 -1.10
CA GLN A 124 8.87 7.92 -1.00
C GLN A 124 7.68 8.84 -1.35
N GLN A 125 6.45 8.42 -1.02
CA GLN A 125 5.21 9.10 -1.39
C GLN A 125 4.35 9.53 -0.21
N GLY A 126 3.47 10.51 -0.46
CA GLY A 126 2.51 10.99 0.52
C GLY A 126 3.15 11.81 1.66
N ILE A 127 2.39 12.01 2.73
CA ILE A 127 2.78 12.92 3.82
C ILE A 127 4.01 12.47 4.62
N ALA A 128 4.34 11.17 4.56
CA ALA A 128 5.46 10.58 5.27
C ALA A 128 6.69 10.31 4.37
N ALA A 129 6.69 10.89 3.16
CA ALA A 129 7.80 10.77 2.21
C ALA A 129 9.15 11.10 2.87
N GLY A 130 10.07 10.15 2.86
CA GLY A 130 11.44 10.33 3.35
C GLY A 130 11.59 10.41 4.88
N TRP A 131 10.57 10.09 5.66
CA TRP A 131 10.64 10.14 7.13
C TRP A 131 11.49 9.05 7.77
N ALA A 132 11.70 7.93 7.08
CA ALA A 132 12.46 6.78 7.57
C ALA A 132 13.29 6.16 6.45
N SER A 133 14.37 5.47 6.82
CA SER A 133 15.22 4.76 5.87
C SER A 133 14.56 3.46 5.41
N PHE A 134 14.93 2.97 4.22
CA PHE A 134 14.43 1.68 3.70
C PHE A 134 14.56 0.53 4.71
N ALA A 135 15.66 0.46 5.47
CA ALA A 135 15.85 -0.56 6.51
C ALA A 135 14.81 -0.46 7.66
N GLN A 136 14.47 0.75 8.09
CA GLN A 136 13.44 0.97 9.11
C GLN A 136 12.05 0.59 8.58
N ILE A 137 11.77 0.94 7.33
CA ILE A 137 10.47 0.67 6.71
C ILE A 137 10.20 -0.82 6.55
N GLN A 138 11.20 -1.64 6.23
CA GLN A 138 11.01 -3.09 6.17
C GLN A 138 10.48 -3.68 7.49
N THR A 139 10.84 -3.08 8.63
CA THR A 139 10.28 -3.49 9.93
C THR A 139 8.84 -3.01 10.10
N ILE A 140 8.54 -1.78 9.69
CA ILE A 140 7.20 -1.19 9.75
C ILE A 140 6.22 -1.93 8.84
N LYS A 141 6.65 -2.32 7.64
CA LYS A 141 5.87 -3.13 6.69
C LYS A 141 5.52 -4.50 7.29
N LYS A 142 6.48 -5.20 7.88
CA LYS A 142 6.20 -6.47 8.59
C LYS A 142 5.19 -6.30 9.72
N LEU A 143 5.26 -5.19 10.45
CA LEU A 143 4.27 -4.87 11.49
C LEU A 143 2.88 -4.59 10.87
N HIS A 144 2.83 -3.88 9.75
CA HIS A 144 1.60 -3.65 8.99
C HIS A 144 0.95 -4.99 8.59
N ASP A 145 1.70 -5.89 7.94
CA ASP A 145 1.22 -7.20 7.47
C ASP A 145 0.73 -8.07 8.63
N LEU A 146 1.50 -8.10 9.74
CA LEU A 146 1.13 -8.83 10.95
C LEU A 146 -0.18 -8.29 11.54
N CYS A 147 -0.29 -6.97 11.72
CA CYS A 147 -1.47 -6.35 12.31
C CYS A 147 -2.70 -6.47 11.40
N ALA A 148 -2.54 -6.39 10.07
CA ALA A 148 -3.61 -6.60 9.11
C ALA A 148 -4.12 -8.05 9.18
N THR A 149 -3.21 -9.04 9.26
CA THR A 149 -3.56 -10.45 9.42
C THR A 149 -4.29 -10.70 10.74
N LEU A 150 -3.81 -10.14 11.86
CA LEU A 150 -4.49 -10.23 13.14
C LEU A 150 -5.88 -9.57 13.09
N MET A 151 -6.01 -8.43 12.41
CA MET A 151 -7.28 -7.76 12.22
C MET A 151 -8.27 -8.64 11.45
N LEU A 152 -7.83 -9.32 10.39
CA LEU A 152 -8.66 -10.27 9.65
C LEU A 152 -9.17 -11.40 10.57
N LEU A 153 -8.30 -11.99 11.40
CA LEU A 153 -8.71 -13.03 12.36
C LEU A 153 -9.78 -12.52 13.34
N VAL A 154 -9.62 -11.30 13.84
CA VAL A 154 -10.60 -10.67 14.74
C VAL A 154 -11.91 -10.36 14.00
N VAL A 155 -11.86 -9.93 12.74
CA VAL A 155 -13.05 -9.73 11.89
C VAL A 155 -13.81 -11.05 11.70
N MET A 156 -13.11 -12.16 11.42
CA MET A 156 -13.73 -13.48 11.29
C MET A 156 -14.39 -13.92 12.61
N GLY A 157 -13.71 -13.70 13.74
CA GLY A 157 -14.28 -13.94 15.07
C GLY A 157 -15.50 -13.06 15.37
N HIS A 158 -15.46 -11.79 14.99
CA HIS A 158 -16.57 -10.84 15.11
C HIS A 158 -17.79 -11.30 14.31
N ILE A 159 -17.63 -11.64 13.03
CA ILE A 159 -18.71 -12.13 12.17
C ILE A 159 -19.31 -13.43 12.74
N THR A 160 -18.46 -14.34 13.21
CA THR A 160 -18.91 -15.57 13.88
C THR A 160 -19.76 -15.25 15.11
N GLY A 161 -19.30 -14.32 15.96
CA GLY A 161 -20.06 -13.85 17.11
C GLY A 161 -21.41 -13.23 16.73
N VAL A 162 -21.45 -12.41 15.67
CA VAL A 162 -22.69 -11.83 15.12
C VAL A 162 -23.68 -12.91 14.71
N VAL A 163 -23.23 -13.97 14.04
CA VAL A 163 -24.08 -15.10 13.62
C VAL A 163 -24.59 -15.87 14.84
N VAL A 164 -23.69 -16.27 15.75
CA VAL A 164 -24.03 -17.05 16.95
C VAL A 164 -25.04 -16.30 17.82
N GLU A 165 -24.79 -15.03 18.14
CA GLU A 165 -25.69 -14.20 18.94
C GLU A 165 -27.02 -13.96 18.23
N SER A 166 -27.01 -13.82 16.91
CA SER A 166 -28.26 -13.65 16.16
C SER A 166 -29.17 -14.88 16.25
N VAL A 167 -28.57 -16.07 16.23
CA VAL A 167 -29.30 -17.34 16.39
C VAL A 167 -29.75 -17.52 17.84
N LEU A 168 -28.85 -17.32 18.81
CA LEU A 168 -29.11 -17.52 20.24
C LEU A 168 -30.26 -16.62 20.74
N HIS A 169 -30.25 -15.35 20.31
CA HIS A 169 -31.25 -14.37 20.74
C HIS A 169 -32.41 -14.20 19.76
N LYS A 170 -32.43 -14.97 18.66
CA LYS A 170 -33.43 -14.88 17.57
C LYS A 170 -33.60 -13.44 17.06
N GLU A 171 -32.50 -12.69 16.98
CA GLU A 171 -32.47 -11.28 16.61
C GLU A 171 -31.40 -11.07 15.54
N ASN A 172 -31.76 -10.62 14.34
CA ASN A 172 -30.79 -10.42 13.27
C ASN A 172 -29.93 -9.17 13.54
N LEU A 173 -28.74 -9.37 14.10
CA LEU A 173 -27.83 -8.29 14.48
C LEU A 173 -27.30 -7.52 13.27
N ALA A 174 -26.99 -8.18 12.16
CA ALA A 174 -26.55 -7.52 10.93
C ALA A 174 -27.63 -6.58 10.38
N ARG A 175 -28.90 -7.03 10.36
CA ARG A 175 -30.05 -6.19 9.98
C ARG A 175 -30.25 -5.04 10.97
N SER A 176 -30.00 -5.25 12.26
CA SER A 176 -30.03 -4.16 13.24
C SER A 176 -28.99 -3.09 12.93
N MET A 177 -27.82 -3.48 12.41
CA MET A 177 -26.78 -2.53 12.02
C MET A 177 -27.09 -1.79 10.73
N VAL A 178 -27.87 -2.39 9.82
CA VAL A 178 -28.37 -1.67 8.63
C VAL A 178 -29.50 -0.71 9.01
N THR A 179 -30.49 -1.18 9.77
CA THR A 179 -31.70 -0.40 10.10
C THR A 179 -31.54 0.57 11.26
N GLY A 180 -30.55 0.33 12.13
CA GLY A 180 -30.29 1.06 13.37
C GLY A 180 -31.22 0.69 14.53
N THR A 181 -32.23 -0.14 14.29
CA THR A 181 -33.31 -0.38 15.25
C THR A 181 -33.28 -1.79 15.83
N LYS A 182 -33.66 -1.93 17.09
CA LYS A 182 -33.88 -3.21 17.78
C LYS A 182 -35.20 -3.18 18.56
N LEU A 183 -35.68 -4.34 18.99
CA LEU A 183 -36.77 -4.43 19.96
C LEU A 183 -36.20 -4.18 21.37
N ALA A 184 -36.73 -3.22 22.09
CA ALA A 184 -36.25 -2.84 23.42
C ALA A 184 -37.41 -2.45 24.34
N ASP A 185 -37.13 -2.31 25.63
CA ASP A 185 -38.12 -1.90 26.62
C ASP A 185 -38.40 -0.40 26.53
N ALA A 186 -39.52 0.04 27.13
CA ALA A 186 -40.04 1.39 26.93
C ALA A 186 -39.12 2.49 27.50
N ASP A 187 -38.33 2.14 28.51
CA ASP A 187 -37.35 2.97 29.22
C ASP A 187 -35.97 3.00 28.54
N THR A 188 -35.75 2.20 27.50
CA THR A 188 -34.46 2.14 26.80
C THR A 188 -34.16 3.50 26.15
N PRO A 189 -32.95 4.06 26.35
CA PRO A 189 -32.53 5.30 25.71
C PRO A 189 -32.69 5.24 24.18
N VAL A 190 -33.24 6.30 23.58
CA VAL A 190 -33.41 6.38 22.12
C VAL A 190 -32.26 7.21 21.53
N ALA A 191 -31.54 6.65 20.56
CA ALA A 191 -30.50 7.39 19.84
C ALA A 191 -31.11 8.49 18.97
N LYS A 192 -30.36 9.57 18.76
CA LYS A 192 -30.71 10.58 17.75
C LYS A 192 -30.10 10.16 16.41
N PRO A 193 -30.78 10.37 15.27
CA PRO A 193 -30.26 9.90 13.99
C PRO A 193 -29.01 10.64 13.52
N HIS A 194 -28.80 11.91 13.92
CA HIS A 194 -27.66 12.75 13.52
C HIS A 194 -27.45 12.83 11.99
N THR A 195 -28.55 13.03 11.25
CA THR A 195 -28.54 13.06 9.77
C THR A 195 -27.57 14.07 9.18
N GLY A 196 -27.47 15.27 9.75
CA GLY A 196 -26.53 16.29 9.27
C GLY A 196 -25.05 15.85 9.34
N VAL A 197 -24.66 15.14 10.41
CA VAL A 197 -23.30 14.59 10.55
C VAL A 197 -23.07 13.47 9.52
N ALA A 198 -24.07 12.60 9.31
CA ALA A 198 -23.96 11.54 8.31
C ALA A 198 -23.84 12.11 6.87
N LEU A 199 -24.58 13.17 6.55
CA LEU A 199 -24.47 13.85 5.25
C LEU A 199 -23.10 14.51 5.07
N LEU A 200 -22.57 15.14 6.12
CA LEU A 200 -21.21 15.68 6.10
C LEU A 200 -20.17 14.58 5.89
N MET A 201 -20.28 13.45 6.59
CA MET A 201 -19.39 12.30 6.38
C MET A 201 -19.45 11.81 4.93
N LEU A 202 -20.65 11.63 4.37
CA LEU A 202 -20.81 11.22 2.97
C LEU A 202 -20.14 12.22 2.03
N LEU A 203 -20.37 13.51 2.21
CA LEU A 203 -19.76 14.57 1.40
C LEU A 203 -18.22 14.54 1.48
N LEU A 204 -17.65 14.38 2.68
CA LEU A 204 -16.20 14.32 2.87
C LEU A 204 -15.61 13.05 2.23
N ILE A 205 -16.26 11.90 2.40
CA ILE A 205 -15.82 10.63 1.80
C ILE A 205 -15.87 10.73 0.28
N THR A 206 -16.96 11.23 -0.30
CA THR A 206 -17.09 11.39 -1.75
C THR A 206 -16.13 12.43 -2.28
N GLY A 207 -15.94 13.55 -1.59
CA GLY A 207 -14.99 14.59 -1.99
C GLY A 207 -13.55 14.08 -1.97
N PHE A 208 -13.17 13.34 -0.92
CA PHE A 208 -11.86 12.70 -0.85
C PHE A 208 -11.67 11.64 -1.94
N ALA A 209 -12.68 10.82 -2.22
CA ALA A 209 -12.63 9.83 -3.30
C ALA A 209 -12.46 10.49 -4.68
N LEU A 210 -13.27 11.51 -4.99
CA LEU A 210 -13.17 12.22 -6.25
C LEU A 210 -11.80 12.87 -6.41
N TRP A 211 -11.32 13.58 -5.39
CA TRP A 211 -9.98 14.18 -5.42
C TRP A 211 -8.86 13.14 -5.54
N TRP A 212 -8.94 12.03 -4.81
CA TRP A 212 -7.94 10.96 -4.85
C TRP A 212 -7.85 10.33 -6.23
N PHE A 213 -9.00 9.97 -6.82
CA PHE A 213 -9.03 9.29 -8.12
C PHE A 213 -8.77 10.24 -9.28
N ASP A 214 -9.14 11.52 -9.16
CA ASP A 214 -8.69 12.59 -10.08
C ASP A 214 -7.15 12.71 -10.05
N TYR A 215 -6.56 12.88 -8.86
CA TYR A 215 -5.11 12.88 -8.68
C TYR A 215 -4.43 11.60 -9.20
N ALA A 216 -5.05 10.44 -8.98
CA ALA A 216 -4.54 9.15 -9.39
C ALA A 216 -4.56 8.94 -10.91
N ILE A 217 -5.55 9.48 -11.60
CA ILE A 217 -5.77 9.32 -13.04
C ILE A 217 -5.02 10.38 -13.86
N ASP A 218 -5.00 11.64 -13.41
CA ASP A 218 -4.52 12.78 -14.20
C ASP A 218 -2.99 12.92 -14.30
N ARG A 219 -2.19 12.18 -13.51
CA ARG A 219 -0.72 12.16 -13.68
C ARG A 219 -0.24 11.20 -14.77
N GLN A 220 -0.94 11.16 -15.90
CA GLN A 220 -0.42 10.56 -17.13
C GLN A 220 0.79 11.37 -17.65
N LEU A 221 1.98 10.75 -17.61
CA LEU A 221 3.19 10.98 -18.43
C LEU A 221 3.47 12.41 -18.93
N ASP A 222 4.56 12.99 -18.43
CA ASP A 222 5.47 13.71 -19.32
C ASP A 222 5.93 12.71 -20.40
N SER A 223 5.46 12.88 -21.63
CA SER A 223 5.92 12.11 -22.79
C SER A 223 7.43 12.30 -22.98
N GLN A 224 8.22 11.24 -22.79
CA GLN A 224 9.64 11.27 -23.11
C GLN A 224 9.91 10.76 -24.54
N PRO A 225 10.79 11.43 -25.32
CA PRO A 225 11.20 10.94 -26.63
C PRO A 225 11.90 9.57 -26.51
N GLY A 226 11.43 8.56 -27.24
CA GLY A 226 12.07 7.24 -27.31
C GLY A 226 11.38 6.11 -26.54
N GLN A 227 10.32 6.40 -25.77
CA GLN A 227 9.38 5.34 -25.36
C GLN A 227 8.63 4.85 -26.60
N VAL A 228 8.59 3.53 -26.80
CA VAL A 228 7.64 2.93 -27.74
C VAL A 228 6.26 3.26 -27.17
N GLU A 229 5.48 4.10 -27.87
CA GLU A 229 4.07 4.25 -27.58
C GLU A 229 3.47 2.84 -27.62
N SER A 230 3.20 2.25 -26.45
CA SER A 230 2.47 0.99 -26.41
C SER A 230 1.07 1.32 -26.89
N VAL A 231 0.81 0.99 -28.15
CA VAL A 231 -0.51 1.06 -28.74
C VAL A 231 -1.45 0.25 -27.84
N ALA A 232 -2.44 0.96 -27.27
CA ALA A 232 -3.41 0.52 -26.27
C ALA A 232 -2.87 0.46 -24.82
N ASP A 233 -2.80 1.64 -24.19
CA ASP A 233 -2.97 1.78 -22.74
C ASP A 233 -4.40 1.31 -22.41
N ASN A 234 -4.57 0.00 -22.23
CA ASN A 234 -5.83 -0.61 -21.84
C ASN A 234 -6.11 -0.25 -20.38
N ASN A 235 -6.50 0.99 -20.12
CA ASN A 235 -7.41 1.36 -19.05
C ASN A 235 -7.07 0.86 -17.63
N GLU A 236 -5.79 0.66 -17.29
CA GLU A 236 -5.40 0.34 -15.93
C GLU A 236 -5.17 1.63 -15.14
N PRO A 237 -5.94 1.92 -14.08
CA PRO A 237 -5.84 3.14 -13.29
C PRO A 237 -4.60 3.08 -12.38
N ARG A 238 -3.42 3.13 -12.99
CA ARG A 238 -2.14 3.14 -12.29
C ARG A 238 -1.73 4.58 -12.06
N VAL A 239 -1.60 4.95 -10.79
CA VAL A 239 -0.93 6.20 -10.42
C VAL A 239 0.52 6.06 -10.87
N LYS A 240 0.90 6.74 -11.95
CA LYS A 240 2.30 6.77 -12.38
C LYS A 240 3.11 7.43 -11.27
N PHE A 241 4.13 6.71 -10.82
CA PHE A 241 4.98 7.08 -9.71
C PHE A 241 5.55 8.49 -9.87
N VAL A 242 5.50 9.26 -8.78
CA VAL A 242 6.11 10.60 -8.65
C VAL A 242 7.17 10.50 -7.56
N GLY A 243 8.28 9.83 -7.86
CA GLY A 243 9.38 9.72 -6.93
C GLY A 243 10.20 10.96 -6.79
N ARG A 244 11.17 10.87 -5.87
CA ARG A 244 12.27 11.80 -5.78
C ARG A 244 13.01 11.86 -7.11
N GLN A 245 13.19 13.07 -7.64
CA GLN A 245 14.08 13.29 -8.76
C GLN A 245 15.51 12.92 -8.34
N LEU A 246 16.09 11.93 -9.02
CA LEU A 246 17.46 11.52 -8.78
C LEU A 246 18.43 12.54 -9.41
N PRO A 247 19.64 12.72 -8.85
CA PRO A 247 20.67 13.58 -9.44
C PRO A 247 21.00 13.16 -10.87
N ASP A 248 21.25 14.16 -11.72
CA ASP A 248 21.59 13.97 -13.12
C ASP A 248 22.95 14.59 -13.45
N ASN A 249 23.63 14.07 -14.48
CA ASN A 249 24.90 14.56 -14.96
C ASN A 249 25.02 14.39 -16.48
N ALA A 250 25.13 15.53 -17.19
CA ALA A 250 25.19 15.56 -18.65
C ALA A 250 26.41 14.83 -19.24
N GLN A 251 27.57 14.92 -18.59
CA GLN A 251 28.78 14.25 -19.06
C GLN A 251 28.61 12.73 -18.99
N TRP A 252 28.15 12.20 -17.86
CA TRP A 252 27.83 10.78 -17.72
C TRP A 252 26.79 10.30 -18.73
N ARG A 253 25.69 11.06 -18.94
CA ARG A 253 24.70 10.68 -19.97
C ARG A 253 25.30 10.64 -21.37
N ASN A 254 26.13 11.62 -21.73
CA ASN A 254 26.75 11.68 -23.05
C ASN A 254 27.74 10.54 -23.28
N GLU A 255 28.63 10.29 -22.32
CA GLU A 255 29.66 9.26 -22.44
C GLU A 255 29.04 7.86 -22.40
N CYS A 256 28.18 7.57 -21.41
CA CYS A 256 27.64 6.23 -21.18
C CYS A 256 26.37 5.94 -22.00
N GLY A 257 25.57 6.95 -22.34
CA GLY A 257 24.31 6.79 -23.08
C GLY A 257 24.45 6.68 -24.59
N SER A 258 25.66 6.89 -25.13
CA SER A 258 25.93 6.84 -26.57
C SER A 258 25.87 5.42 -27.16
N CYS A 259 26.11 4.39 -26.34
CA CYS A 259 26.31 3.01 -26.78
C CYS A 259 25.16 2.07 -26.39
N HIS A 260 24.56 2.27 -25.22
CA HIS A 260 23.40 1.51 -24.73
C HIS A 260 22.45 2.44 -23.95
N ALA A 261 21.26 1.95 -23.63
CA ALA A 261 20.35 2.66 -22.73
C ALA A 261 21.09 3.01 -21.42
N VAL A 262 20.91 4.24 -20.94
CA VAL A 262 21.64 4.75 -19.78
C VAL A 262 21.25 3.93 -18.54
N PHE A 263 22.19 3.13 -18.02
CA PHE A 263 22.00 2.41 -16.75
C PHE A 263 22.30 3.34 -15.59
N TYR A 264 21.26 3.81 -14.90
CA TYR A 264 21.43 4.72 -13.76
C TYR A 264 22.34 4.08 -12.68
N PRO A 265 23.23 4.86 -12.02
CA PRO A 265 24.25 4.28 -11.14
C PRO A 265 23.69 3.47 -9.95
N ALA A 266 22.44 3.71 -9.56
CA ALA A 266 21.72 2.96 -8.51
C ALA A 266 21.63 1.44 -8.74
N LEU A 267 21.92 0.96 -9.95
CA LEU A 267 21.76 -0.45 -10.34
C LEU A 267 22.95 -1.36 -9.99
N LEU A 268 24.07 -0.80 -9.53
CA LEU A 268 25.24 -1.55 -9.06
C LEU A 268 25.92 -0.81 -7.89
N PRO A 269 26.66 -1.52 -7.01
CA PRO A 269 27.40 -0.89 -5.95
C PRO A 269 28.64 -0.14 -6.49
N ALA A 270 29.14 0.84 -5.72
CA ALA A 270 30.27 1.69 -6.08
C ALA A 270 31.52 0.88 -6.47
N ARG A 271 31.77 -0.25 -5.77
CA ARG A 271 32.86 -1.19 -6.09
C ARG A 271 32.79 -1.76 -7.51
N SER A 272 31.58 -1.99 -8.01
CA SER A 272 31.37 -2.47 -9.38
C SER A 272 31.66 -1.37 -10.39
N TRP A 273 31.18 -0.15 -10.15
CA TRP A 273 31.47 0.99 -11.02
C TRP A 273 32.95 1.33 -11.06
N GLN A 274 33.63 1.29 -9.92
CA GLN A 274 35.08 1.44 -9.83
C GLN A 274 35.81 0.42 -10.70
N LYS A 275 35.41 -0.86 -10.62
CA LYS A 275 36.02 -1.92 -11.43
C LYS A 275 35.75 -1.72 -12.92
N ILE A 276 34.51 -1.40 -13.30
CA ILE A 276 34.13 -1.12 -14.70
C ILE A 276 34.96 0.02 -15.29
N MET A 277 35.13 1.12 -14.55
CA MET A 277 35.90 2.28 -15.04
C MET A 277 37.41 2.04 -15.01
N ALA A 278 37.93 1.27 -14.05
CA ALA A 278 39.33 0.87 -14.02
C ALA A 278 39.69 -0.04 -15.22
N GLU A 279 38.73 -0.85 -15.67
CA GLU A 279 38.86 -1.78 -16.81
C GLU A 279 38.20 -1.22 -18.08
N GLN A 280 38.08 0.12 -18.23
CA GLN A 280 37.35 0.75 -19.34
C GLN A 280 37.84 0.37 -20.75
N SER A 281 39.11 -0.05 -20.88
CA SER A 281 39.68 -0.52 -22.15
C SER A 281 39.22 -1.93 -22.54
N GLN A 282 38.53 -2.62 -21.65
CA GLN A 282 37.98 -3.97 -21.84
C GLN A 282 36.48 -4.01 -21.52
N HIS A 283 35.77 -2.89 -21.65
CA HIS A 283 34.35 -2.75 -21.34
C HIS A 283 33.49 -3.66 -22.23
N PHE A 284 33.30 -4.90 -21.75
CA PHE A 284 32.59 -5.98 -22.44
C PHE A 284 33.04 -6.23 -23.88
N GLY A 285 34.35 -6.10 -24.13
CA GLY A 285 34.95 -6.31 -25.44
C GLY A 285 35.13 -5.03 -26.28
N THR A 286 34.78 -3.87 -25.73
CA THR A 286 34.95 -2.56 -26.37
C THR A 286 35.80 -1.65 -25.46
N ASP A 287 36.64 -0.80 -26.06
CA ASP A 287 37.33 0.26 -25.33
C ASP A 287 36.45 1.51 -25.29
N LEU A 288 36.20 2.06 -24.10
CA LEU A 288 35.45 3.31 -23.95
C LEU A 288 36.25 4.53 -24.43
N GLY A 289 37.58 4.46 -24.40
CA GLY A 289 38.46 5.53 -24.88
C GLY A 289 38.37 6.84 -24.08
N LEU A 290 37.91 6.82 -22.83
CA LEU A 290 37.75 8.03 -22.03
C LEU A 290 39.11 8.52 -21.52
N ASP A 291 39.35 9.83 -21.63
CA ASP A 291 40.53 10.43 -21.01
C ASP A 291 40.44 10.38 -19.48
N ALA A 292 41.59 10.55 -18.82
CA ALA A 292 41.68 10.42 -17.36
C ALA A 292 40.77 11.41 -16.61
N SER A 293 40.56 12.62 -17.12
CA SER A 293 39.73 13.63 -16.47
C SER A 293 38.24 13.29 -16.59
N THR A 294 37.81 12.86 -17.78
CA THR A 294 36.45 12.40 -18.05
C THR A 294 36.13 11.15 -17.26
N SER A 295 37.04 10.16 -17.26
CA SER A 295 36.89 8.92 -16.50
C SER A 295 36.75 9.20 -14.99
N ALA A 296 37.52 10.13 -14.44
CA ALA A 296 37.44 10.48 -13.03
C ALA A 296 36.12 11.20 -12.68
N ALA A 297 35.67 12.12 -13.52
CA ALA A 297 34.42 12.86 -13.32
C ALA A 297 33.19 11.94 -13.40
N VAL A 298 33.15 11.06 -14.40
CA VAL A 298 32.07 10.07 -14.56
C VAL A 298 32.05 9.09 -13.39
N LEU A 299 33.22 8.55 -13.00
CA LEU A 299 33.30 7.64 -11.85
C LEU A 299 32.84 8.30 -10.54
N ALA A 300 33.19 9.56 -10.32
CA ALA A 300 32.76 10.31 -9.15
C ALA A 300 31.22 10.43 -9.08
N PHE A 301 30.57 10.76 -10.21
CA PHE A 301 29.11 10.81 -10.27
C PHE A 301 28.48 9.42 -10.02
N MET A 302 29.01 8.37 -10.65
CA MET A 302 28.47 7.02 -10.53
C MET A 302 28.58 6.47 -9.11
N THR A 303 29.73 6.67 -8.45
CA THR A 303 29.94 6.21 -7.07
C THR A 303 29.14 7.01 -6.04
N ALA A 304 28.94 8.31 -6.27
CA ALA A 304 28.10 9.16 -5.42
C ALA A 304 26.59 8.86 -5.54
N ASN A 305 26.18 8.08 -6.54
CA ASN A 305 24.78 7.70 -6.79
C ASN A 305 24.59 6.18 -6.92
N ALA A 306 25.58 5.40 -6.46
CA ALA A 306 25.57 3.95 -6.56
C ALA A 306 24.53 3.28 -5.64
N ALA A 307 24.32 1.98 -5.82
CA ALA A 307 23.34 1.20 -5.04
C ALA A 307 23.50 1.36 -3.52
N ASP A 308 24.74 1.42 -3.05
CA ASP A 308 25.16 1.61 -1.65
C ASP A 308 24.78 2.96 -1.03
N GLN A 309 24.32 3.92 -1.84
CA GLN A 309 23.74 5.18 -1.35
C GLN A 309 22.27 5.03 -0.96
N HIS A 310 21.62 3.94 -1.36
CA HIS A 310 20.23 3.63 -1.05
C HIS A 310 19.27 4.79 -1.41
N ASN A 311 19.48 5.39 -2.58
CA ASN A 311 18.65 6.52 -3.05
C ASN A 311 17.26 6.09 -3.53
N THR A 312 17.07 4.80 -3.84
CA THR A 312 15.81 4.19 -4.29
C THR A 312 15.60 2.84 -3.60
N GLU A 313 14.37 2.33 -3.62
CA GLU A 313 14.07 1.01 -3.06
C GLU A 313 14.86 -0.10 -3.79
N ALA A 314 14.94 0.00 -5.12
CA ALA A 314 15.74 -0.90 -5.95
C ALA A 314 17.23 -0.86 -5.56
N ALA A 315 17.82 0.33 -5.38
CA ALA A 315 19.21 0.48 -4.94
C ALA A 315 19.49 -0.24 -3.63
N PHE A 316 18.62 -0.03 -2.64
CA PHE A 316 18.70 -0.67 -1.33
C PHE A 316 18.63 -2.19 -1.42
N LYS A 317 17.64 -2.72 -2.15
CA LYS A 317 17.48 -4.18 -2.30
C LYS A 317 18.59 -4.82 -3.14
N ILE A 318 19.12 -4.11 -4.14
CA ILE A 318 20.28 -4.56 -4.92
C ILE A 318 21.49 -4.70 -4.02
N GLU A 319 21.85 -3.67 -3.25
CA GLU A 319 23.00 -3.74 -2.34
C GLU A 319 22.85 -4.93 -1.39
N GLN A 320 21.70 -5.01 -0.69
CA GLN A 320 21.45 -6.07 0.30
C GLN A 320 21.55 -7.49 -0.28
N SER A 321 21.30 -7.65 -1.58
CA SER A 321 21.36 -8.94 -2.25
C SER A 321 22.77 -9.39 -2.62
N ILE A 322 23.73 -8.46 -2.72
CA ILE A 322 25.09 -8.74 -3.21
C ILE A 322 26.02 -9.00 -2.02
N PRO A 323 26.74 -10.15 -1.98
CA PRO A 323 27.77 -10.39 -0.96
C PRO A 323 28.81 -9.27 -0.89
N ARG A 324 29.29 -8.96 0.32
CA ARG A 324 30.24 -7.85 0.54
C ARG A 324 31.57 -8.03 -0.18
N ASP A 325 31.97 -9.27 -0.44
CA ASP A 325 33.17 -9.69 -1.16
C ASP A 325 32.94 -9.88 -2.67
N ALA A 326 31.70 -9.77 -3.15
CA ALA A 326 31.36 -9.88 -4.56
C ALA A 326 31.32 -8.51 -5.25
N THR A 327 31.88 -8.44 -6.47
CA THR A 327 31.87 -7.24 -7.32
C THR A 327 31.24 -7.60 -8.68
N PRO A 328 29.90 -7.68 -8.76
CA PRO A 328 29.22 -8.03 -10.00
C PRO A 328 29.41 -6.93 -11.05
N LEU A 329 29.69 -7.30 -12.30
CA LEU A 329 29.87 -6.33 -13.39
C LEU A 329 28.61 -6.16 -14.24
N ARG A 330 27.64 -7.09 -14.13
CA ARG A 330 26.38 -7.03 -14.87
C ARG A 330 25.21 -6.92 -13.91
N ILE A 331 24.36 -5.92 -14.18
CA ILE A 331 23.11 -5.68 -13.43
C ILE A 331 22.20 -6.93 -13.50
N THR A 332 22.10 -7.53 -14.68
CA THR A 332 21.26 -8.71 -14.96
C THR A 332 21.75 -10.01 -14.31
N GLU A 333 22.92 -9.99 -13.67
CA GLU A 333 23.47 -11.13 -12.92
C GLU A 333 23.40 -10.91 -11.40
N THR A 334 22.93 -9.75 -10.95
CA THR A 334 22.76 -9.50 -9.51
C THR A 334 21.67 -10.41 -8.94
N PRO A 335 21.81 -10.90 -7.68
CA PRO A 335 20.81 -11.78 -7.09
C PRO A 335 19.42 -11.14 -7.01
N TYR A 336 19.34 -9.84 -6.69
CA TYR A 336 18.07 -9.10 -6.71
C TYR A 336 17.41 -9.09 -8.09
N TRP A 337 18.16 -8.77 -9.15
CA TRP A 337 17.61 -8.75 -10.51
C TRP A 337 17.09 -10.12 -10.92
N LEU A 338 17.87 -11.17 -10.68
CA LEU A 338 17.48 -12.56 -11.00
C LEU A 338 16.20 -12.96 -10.28
N HIS A 339 16.08 -12.64 -8.99
CA HIS A 339 14.90 -12.95 -8.20
C HIS A 339 13.67 -12.19 -8.69
N LYS A 340 13.77 -10.87 -8.90
CA LYS A 340 12.65 -10.03 -9.35
C LYS A 340 12.14 -10.39 -10.75
N HIS A 341 13.02 -10.89 -11.62
CA HIS A 341 12.69 -11.20 -13.01
C HIS A 341 12.43 -12.69 -13.28
N GLN A 342 12.43 -13.54 -12.25
CA GLN A 342 12.33 -15.00 -12.40
C GLN A 342 10.98 -15.47 -12.97
N GLU A 343 9.92 -14.68 -12.78
CA GLU A 343 8.56 -15.04 -13.21
C GLU A 343 8.25 -14.59 -14.64
N ILE A 344 9.15 -13.86 -15.29
CA ILE A 344 8.97 -13.40 -16.68
C ILE A 344 9.21 -14.57 -17.64
N ALA A 345 8.24 -14.84 -18.51
CA ALA A 345 8.30 -15.98 -19.40
C ALA A 345 9.42 -15.83 -20.44
N ALA A 346 10.00 -16.96 -20.85
CA ALA A 346 11.04 -16.98 -21.89
C ALA A 346 10.56 -16.36 -23.23
N ALA A 347 9.27 -16.48 -23.53
CA ALA A 347 8.65 -15.87 -24.71
C ALA A 347 8.65 -14.33 -24.66
N ASP A 348 8.43 -13.74 -23.47
CA ASP A 348 8.47 -12.29 -23.29
C ASP A 348 9.88 -11.76 -23.50
N TRP A 349 10.89 -12.47 -22.98
CA TRP A 349 12.30 -12.12 -23.24
C TRP A 349 12.70 -12.20 -24.71
N ALA A 350 12.10 -13.13 -25.45
CA ALA A 350 12.31 -13.30 -26.89
C ALA A 350 11.45 -12.36 -27.75
N SER A 351 10.53 -11.59 -27.16
CA SER A 351 9.69 -10.64 -27.89
C SER A 351 10.54 -9.60 -28.62
N ALA A 352 10.12 -9.25 -29.85
CA ALA A 352 10.77 -8.18 -30.62
C ALA A 352 10.65 -6.79 -29.96
N LEU A 353 9.70 -6.62 -29.03
CA LEU A 353 9.53 -5.39 -28.24
C LEU A 353 10.57 -5.31 -27.11
N VAL A 354 10.88 -6.42 -26.45
CA VAL A 354 11.85 -6.48 -25.34
C VAL A 354 13.28 -6.61 -25.88
N LYS A 355 13.50 -7.48 -26.88
CA LYS A 355 14.78 -7.81 -27.55
C LYS A 355 15.83 -8.48 -26.67
N SER A 356 16.10 -7.94 -25.48
CA SER A 356 17.13 -8.45 -24.58
C SER A 356 16.86 -8.06 -23.13
N LYS A 357 17.47 -8.81 -22.20
CA LYS A 357 17.45 -8.51 -20.75
C LYS A 357 18.11 -7.17 -20.38
N SER A 358 18.93 -6.61 -21.27
CA SER A 358 19.61 -5.32 -21.06
C SER A 358 18.74 -4.13 -21.48
N ASN A 359 17.63 -4.36 -22.17
CA ASN A 359 16.73 -3.30 -22.63
C ASN A 359 15.69 -2.97 -21.55
N CYS A 360 16.14 -2.50 -20.39
CA CYS A 360 15.25 -2.25 -19.26
C CYS A 360 14.14 -1.25 -19.62
N ALA A 361 14.42 -0.26 -20.47
CA ALA A 361 13.45 0.74 -20.92
C ALA A 361 12.28 0.18 -21.74
N ALA A 362 12.38 -1.05 -22.27
CA ALA A 362 11.25 -1.69 -22.93
C ALA A 362 10.12 -2.06 -21.95
N CYS A 363 10.47 -2.34 -20.70
CA CYS A 363 9.50 -2.72 -19.68
C CYS A 363 9.36 -1.67 -18.57
N HIS A 364 10.40 -0.88 -18.27
CA HIS A 364 10.40 0.12 -17.22
C HIS A 364 10.28 1.53 -17.81
N SER A 365 9.10 2.14 -17.64
CA SER A 365 8.82 3.51 -18.12
C SER A 365 9.64 4.59 -17.41
N ASP A 366 10.25 4.26 -16.27
CA ASP A 366 11.09 5.13 -15.46
C ASP A 366 12.60 4.81 -15.57
N ALA A 367 13.00 3.94 -16.50
CA ALA A 367 14.40 3.49 -16.63
C ALA A 367 15.40 4.66 -16.79
N ASP A 368 15.06 5.68 -17.59
CA ASP A 368 15.91 6.86 -17.80
C ASP A 368 16.01 7.78 -16.56
N LYS A 369 14.99 7.73 -15.70
CA LYS A 369 14.96 8.43 -14.40
C LYS A 369 15.72 7.66 -13.32
N GLY A 370 15.94 6.36 -13.51
CA GLY A 370 16.77 5.53 -12.65
C GLY A 370 16.10 4.98 -11.39
N THR A 371 14.77 5.13 -11.25
CA THR A 371 14.04 4.75 -10.03
C THR A 371 13.72 3.26 -9.97
N PHE A 372 13.35 2.65 -11.12
CA PHE A 372 13.01 1.22 -11.28
C PHE A 372 11.93 0.74 -10.30
N GLU A 373 10.88 1.53 -10.16
CA GLU A 373 9.77 1.19 -9.27
C GLU A 373 8.89 0.10 -9.89
N ASP A 374 8.36 -0.79 -9.05
CA ASP A 374 7.52 -1.90 -9.52
C ASP A 374 6.27 -1.37 -10.27
N ALA A 375 5.68 -0.24 -9.83
CA ALA A 375 4.53 0.40 -10.47
C ALA A 375 4.83 1.04 -11.86
N ALA A 376 6.10 1.28 -12.18
CA ALA A 376 6.53 1.83 -13.46
C ALA A 376 6.85 0.75 -14.51
N MET A 377 6.71 -0.52 -14.14
CA MET A 377 7.01 -1.69 -14.96
C MET A 377 5.77 -2.25 -15.67
N GLN A 378 5.92 -2.59 -16.95
CA GLN A 378 4.95 -3.34 -17.75
C GLN A 378 5.65 -4.11 -18.86
N ILE A 379 5.34 -5.40 -19.02
CA ILE A 379 5.81 -6.16 -20.18
C ILE A 379 5.00 -5.71 -21.40
N PRO A 380 5.67 -5.25 -22.49
CA PRO A 380 4.96 -4.80 -23.68
C PRO A 380 4.29 -5.98 -24.40
N GLY A 381 2.97 -5.88 -24.60
CA GLY A 381 2.18 -6.84 -25.37
C GLY A 381 2.07 -6.48 -26.85
N PRO A 382 1.72 -7.44 -27.73
CA PRO A 382 1.37 -7.12 -29.11
C PRO A 382 0.16 -6.17 -29.13
N ALA A 383 0.19 -5.15 -30.00
CA ALA A 383 -0.92 -4.22 -30.15
C ALA A 383 -2.21 -5.01 -30.41
N LEU A 384 -3.21 -4.84 -29.54
CA LEU A 384 -4.54 -5.37 -29.83
C LEU A 384 -5.01 -4.68 -31.12
N THR A 385 -5.18 -5.47 -32.19
CA THR A 385 -5.87 -4.99 -33.38
C THR A 385 -7.25 -4.52 -32.94
N LYS A 386 -7.51 -3.21 -33.00
CA LYS A 386 -8.86 -2.66 -32.80
C LYS A 386 -9.83 -3.45 -33.69
N PRO A 387 -10.97 -3.93 -33.15
CA PRO A 387 -11.98 -4.61 -33.95
C PRO A 387 -12.53 -3.71 -35.07
#